data_AF-A0A2S4LJF1-F1
#
_entry.id   AF-A0A2S4LJF1-F1
#
_cell.length_a   1.000
_cell.length_b   1.000
_cell.length_c   1.000
_cell.angle_alpha   90.00
_cell.angle_beta   90.00
_cell.angle_gamma   90.00
#
_symmetry.space_group_name_H-M   'P 1'
#
loop_
_entity.id
_entity.type
_entity.pdbx_description
1 polymer ?
#
loop_
_entity_poly.entity_id
_entity_poly.type
_entity_poly.pdbx_seq_one_letter_code
_entity_poly.pdbx_strand_id
1 'polypeptide(L)'
;MDENADTLPTWGYQPDGAARIFDLAPGEALPEGWFASPDCITDPTLATAEAITARAAGRAYETVLVVSDAATANPLAELEILVTENERLNGIITMGSAENQRLIAEIETVEDARDAALAEVETARGAHAETLTALDHATTALTDLQAQLTKAQADGGFAVEERDAANADLETLRTELAQVRADLDAATAPKASGKAK
;
A
#
# COMPACT_ATOMS: atom_id res chain seq x y z
N MET A 1 -32.30 17.89 -17.97
CA MET A 1 -31.64 18.88 -17.11
C MET A 1 -32.07 18.52 -15.71
N ASP A 2 -31.32 17.63 -15.07
CA ASP A 2 -31.58 17.24 -13.68
C ASP A 2 -30.65 18.07 -12.81
N GLU A 3 -31.13 19.23 -12.37
CA GLU A 3 -30.54 19.97 -11.27
C GLU A 3 -30.97 19.27 -9.97
N ASN A 4 -30.33 18.16 -9.62
CA ASN A 4 -30.29 17.72 -8.23
C ASN A 4 -29.35 18.67 -7.51
N ALA A 5 -29.87 19.79 -7.04
CA ALA A 5 -29.18 20.60 -6.05
C ALA A 5 -28.99 19.72 -4.81
N ASP A 6 -27.76 19.32 -4.51
CA ASP A 6 -27.42 18.54 -3.33
C ASP A 6 -27.88 19.31 -2.08
N THR A 7 -28.99 18.89 -1.48
CA THR A 7 -29.46 19.44 -0.22
C THR A 7 -28.70 18.80 0.94
N LEU A 8 -28.50 19.58 2.00
CA LEU A 8 -27.88 19.13 3.23
C LEU A 8 -28.94 19.11 4.34
N PRO A 9 -29.05 18.00 5.10
CA PRO A 9 -29.95 17.93 6.24
C PRO A 9 -29.45 18.89 7.31
N THR A 10 -30.23 19.95 7.55
CA THR A 10 -29.88 21.05 8.44
C THR A 10 -30.87 21.11 9.59
N TRP A 11 -30.37 21.14 10.83
CA TRP A 11 -31.19 21.27 12.01
C TRP A 11 -31.69 22.71 12.19
N GLY A 12 -32.99 22.86 12.45
CA GLY A 12 -33.60 24.11 12.90
C GLY A 12 -34.27 23.93 14.27
N TYR A 13 -34.26 25.01 15.07
CA TYR A 13 -34.82 25.10 16.41
C TYR A 13 -35.76 26.30 16.55
N GLN A 14 -36.80 26.18 17.38
CA GLN A 14 -37.70 27.27 17.76
C GLN A 14 -37.60 27.58 19.27
N PRO A 15 -38.00 28.80 19.72
CA PRO A 15 -37.91 29.19 21.12
C PRO A 15 -38.72 28.34 22.10
N ASP A 16 -39.75 27.63 21.62
CA ASP A 16 -40.58 26.71 22.40
C ASP A 16 -39.99 25.30 22.53
N GLY A 17 -38.75 25.11 22.04
CA GLY A 17 -38.04 23.83 22.07
C GLY A 17 -38.38 22.89 20.91
N ALA A 18 -39.17 23.31 19.91
CA ALA A 18 -39.38 22.50 18.72
C ALA A 18 -38.10 22.38 17.89
N ALA A 19 -37.79 21.18 17.42
CA ALA A 19 -36.65 20.91 16.55
C ALA A 19 -37.05 20.07 15.34
N ARG A 20 -36.48 20.38 14.18
CA ARG A 20 -36.77 19.69 12.92
C ARG A 20 -35.57 19.75 11.98
N ILE A 21 -35.41 18.71 11.16
CA ILE A 21 -34.45 18.68 10.05
C ILE A 21 -35.13 19.24 8.79
N PHE A 22 -34.44 20.14 8.11
CA PHE A 22 -34.81 20.70 6.82
C PHE A 22 -33.77 20.28 5.77
N ASP A 23 -34.22 19.89 4.58
CA ASP A 23 -33.34 19.62 3.45
C ASP A 23 -33.11 20.94 2.70
N LEU A 24 -31.99 21.61 3.00
CA LEU A 24 -31.67 22.95 2.49
C LEU A 24 -30.44 22.92 1.58
N ALA A 25 -30.41 23.77 0.55
CA ALA A 25 -29.19 23.94 -0.24
C ALA A 25 -28.06 24.59 0.61
N PRO A 26 -26.78 24.38 0.28
CA PRO A 26 -25.68 25.00 1.00
C PRO A 26 -25.80 26.53 1.04
N GLY A 27 -25.91 27.11 2.24
CA GLY A 27 -26.04 28.56 2.46
C GLY A 27 -27.48 29.10 2.37
N GLU A 28 -28.47 28.25 2.13
CA GLU A 28 -29.88 28.61 2.21
C GLU A 28 -30.29 28.87 3.67
N ALA A 29 -31.07 29.93 3.89
CA ALA A 29 -31.52 30.30 5.22
C ALA A 29 -32.64 29.37 5.71
N LEU A 30 -32.70 29.14 7.02
CA LEU A 30 -33.83 28.44 7.63
C LEU A 30 -35.14 29.23 7.44
N PRO A 31 -36.30 28.54 7.39
CA PRO A 31 -37.60 29.20 7.35
C PRO A 31 -37.80 30.20 8.49
N GLU A 32 -38.63 31.22 8.25
CA GLU A 32 -38.91 32.25 9.25
C GLU A 32 -39.39 31.65 10.58
N GLY A 33 -38.80 32.10 11.69
CA GLY A 33 -39.07 31.60 13.04
C GLY A 33 -38.29 30.34 13.43
N TRP A 34 -37.37 29.86 12.59
CA TRP A 34 -36.44 28.77 12.89
C TRP A 34 -35.00 29.28 12.95
N PHE A 35 -34.22 28.76 13.90
CA PHE A 35 -32.85 29.19 14.18
C PHE A 35 -31.90 28.00 14.08
N ALA A 36 -30.65 28.25 13.67
CA ALA A 36 -29.64 27.20 13.52
C ALA A 36 -29.01 26.78 14.88
N SER A 37 -29.23 27.54 15.95
CA SER A 37 -28.72 27.24 17.28
C SER A 37 -29.85 26.87 18.25
N PRO A 38 -29.66 25.83 19.10
CA PRO A 38 -30.52 25.55 20.25
C PRO A 38 -30.57 26.68 21.28
N ASP A 39 -29.65 27.65 21.22
CA ASP A 39 -29.61 28.79 22.16
C ASP A 39 -30.84 29.70 22.03
N CYS A 40 -31.64 29.56 20.98
CA CYS A 40 -32.91 30.28 20.85
C CYS A 40 -34.00 29.77 21.81
N ILE A 41 -33.84 28.58 22.40
CA ILE A 41 -34.78 27.95 23.31
C ILE A 41 -34.78 28.69 24.64
N THR A 42 -35.92 29.25 25.03
CA THR A 42 -36.02 30.13 26.21
C THR A 42 -36.18 29.38 27.52
N ASP A 43 -36.58 28.11 27.47
CA ASP A 43 -36.63 27.20 28.62
C ASP A 43 -35.41 26.26 28.61
N PRO A 44 -34.47 26.40 29.55
CA PRO A 44 -33.25 25.58 29.58
C PRO A 44 -33.52 24.09 29.80
N THR A 45 -34.69 23.71 30.33
CA THR A 45 -35.06 22.29 30.48
C THR A 45 -35.36 21.62 29.13
N LEU A 46 -35.71 22.41 28.12
CA LEU A 46 -36.00 21.97 26.76
C LEU A 46 -34.77 22.02 25.84
N ALA A 47 -33.69 22.66 26.29
CA ALA A 47 -32.44 22.79 25.53
C ALA A 47 -31.48 21.59 25.70
N THR A 48 -31.96 20.46 26.24
CA THR A 48 -31.18 19.22 26.35
C THR A 48 -31.33 18.34 25.11
N ALA A 49 -30.25 17.65 24.72
CA ALA A 49 -30.26 16.75 23.56
C ALA A 49 -31.35 15.66 23.65
N GLU A 50 -31.66 15.20 24.86
CA GLU A 50 -32.67 14.18 25.12
C GLU A 50 -34.10 14.73 25.00
N ALA A 51 -34.38 15.92 25.54
CA ALA A 51 -35.69 16.57 25.40
C ALA A 51 -36.02 16.89 23.94
N ILE A 52 -35.03 17.40 23.20
CA ILE A 52 -35.13 17.72 21.78
C ILE A 52 -35.41 16.44 20.96
N THR A 53 -34.67 15.36 21.22
CA THR A 53 -34.81 14.09 20.51
C THR A 53 -36.13 13.38 20.83
N ALA A 54 -36.58 13.41 22.09
CA ALA A 54 -37.85 12.83 22.49
C ALA A 54 -39.04 13.51 21.80
N ARG A 55 -39.03 14.84 21.71
CA ARG A 55 -40.10 15.63 21.09
C ARG A 55 -40.11 15.53 19.57
N ALA A 56 -38.96 15.51 18.90
CA ALA A 56 -38.86 15.25 17.47
C ALA A 56 -39.44 13.87 17.09
N ALA A 57 -39.37 12.90 18.00
CA ALA A 57 -39.96 11.58 17.87
C ALA A 57 -41.46 11.50 18.29
N GLY A 58 -42.10 12.64 18.61
CA GLY A 58 -43.50 12.69 19.05
C GLY A 58 -43.75 12.08 20.43
N ARG A 59 -42.71 11.91 21.24
CA ARG A 59 -42.80 11.36 22.61
C ARG A 59 -42.81 12.49 23.62
N ALA A 60 -43.59 12.33 24.68
CA ALA A 60 -43.49 13.22 25.83
C ALA A 60 -42.13 13.03 26.49
N TYR A 61 -41.36 14.11 26.63
CA TYR A 61 -40.18 14.12 27.48
C TYR A 61 -40.67 14.30 28.92
N GLU A 62 -40.61 13.23 29.70
CA GLU A 62 -40.83 13.29 31.14
C GLU A 62 -39.46 13.52 31.77
N THR A 63 -39.24 14.75 32.26
CA THR A 63 -38.06 15.06 33.04
C THR A 63 -38.11 14.22 34.31
N VAL A 64 -37.37 13.12 34.34
CA VAL A 64 -37.10 12.38 35.59
C VAL A 64 -36.06 13.18 36.38
N LEU A 65 -36.42 14.41 36.76
CA LEU A 65 -35.85 15.04 37.94
C LEU A 65 -36.56 14.36 39.10
N VAL A 66 -36.02 13.23 39.56
CA VAL A 66 -36.25 12.80 40.94
C VAL A 66 -35.51 13.81 41.82
N VAL A 67 -36.07 15.00 41.96
CA VAL A 67 -35.93 15.74 43.20
C VAL A 67 -37.00 15.12 44.07
N SER A 68 -36.62 14.08 44.81
CA SER A 68 -37.48 13.56 45.87
C SER A 68 -37.79 14.72 46.79
N ASP A 69 -39.06 15.13 46.82
CA ASP A 69 -39.62 16.06 47.79
C ASP A 69 -39.74 15.34 49.16
N ALA A 70 -38.60 14.85 49.64
CA ALA A 70 -38.45 14.00 50.82
C ALA A 70 -37.97 14.80 52.03
N ALA A 71 -38.23 16.12 52.08
CA ALA A 71 -37.83 16.99 53.17
C ALA A 71 -38.51 16.67 54.54
N THR A 72 -39.18 15.52 54.68
CA THR A 72 -39.71 15.00 55.95
C THR A 72 -39.39 13.52 56.24
N ALA A 73 -38.63 12.83 55.39
CA ALA A 73 -38.22 11.44 55.62
C ALA A 73 -36.78 11.40 56.16
N ASN A 74 -36.63 10.99 57.43
CA ASN A 74 -35.38 10.73 58.15
C ASN A 74 -34.07 11.11 57.40
N PRO A 75 -33.51 12.32 57.61
CA PRO A 75 -32.31 12.79 56.89
C PRO A 75 -31.09 11.87 57.09
N LEU A 76 -31.09 11.06 58.16
CA LEU A 76 -30.07 10.05 58.40
C LEU A 76 -30.12 8.91 57.36
N ALA A 77 -31.33 8.49 56.95
CA ALA A 77 -31.52 7.44 55.95
C ALA A 77 -31.10 7.92 54.54
N GLU A 78 -31.34 9.18 54.21
CA GLU A 78 -30.90 9.78 52.95
C GLU A 78 -29.36 9.85 52.87
N LEU A 79 -28.70 10.23 53.97
CA LEU A 79 -27.24 10.21 54.06
C LEU A 79 -26.67 8.79 53.92
N GLU A 80 -27.29 7.78 54.52
CA GLU A 80 -26.87 6.37 54.37
C GLU A 80 -26.95 5.89 52.92
N ILE A 81 -28.01 6.27 52.19
CA ILE A 81 -28.15 5.97 50.76
C ILE A 81 -27.04 6.67 49.97
N LEU A 82 -26.79 7.95 50.22
CA LEU A 82 -25.74 8.71 49.52
C LEU A 82 -24.34 8.17 49.81
N VAL A 83 -24.05 7.71 51.03
CA VAL A 83 -22.76 7.08 51.36
C VAL A 83 -22.59 5.78 50.58
N THR A 84 -23.62 4.93 50.55
CA THR A 84 -23.61 3.67 49.78
C THR A 84 -23.37 3.94 48.29
N GLU A 85 -24.02 4.96 47.74
CA GLU A 85 -23.83 5.36 46.35
C GLU A 85 -22.42 5.93 46.08
N ASN A 86 -21.86 6.70 47.01
CA ASN A 86 -20.47 7.16 46.91
C ASN A 86 -19.47 6.00 46.92
N GLU A 87 -19.68 4.99 47.76
CA GLU A 87 -18.86 3.77 47.78
C GLU A 87 -18.93 3.04 46.43
N ARG A 88 -20.13 2.92 45.86
CA ARG A 88 -20.35 2.32 44.53
C ARG A 88 -19.63 3.11 43.43
N LEU A 89 -19.79 4.43 43.39
CA LEU A 89 -19.14 5.30 42.41
C LEU A 89 -17.63 5.26 42.54
N ASN A 90 -17.09 5.27 43.76
CA ASN A 90 -15.66 5.15 44.01
C ASN A 90 -15.10 3.80 43.52
N GLY A 91 -15.86 2.71 43.68
CA GLY A 91 -15.52 1.41 43.12
C GLY A 91 -15.45 1.44 41.58
N ILE A 92 -16.42 2.07 40.92
CA ILE A 92 -16.44 2.24 39.46
C ILE A 92 -15.24 3.07 38.98
N ILE A 93 -14.94 4.19 39.65
CA ILE A 93 -13.81 5.05 39.31
C ILE A 93 -12.51 4.27 39.45
N THR A 94 -12.33 3.54 40.54
CA THR A 94 -11.11 2.75 40.79
C THR A 94 -10.90 1.69 39.70
N MET A 95 -11.96 0.96 39.34
CA MET A 95 -11.92 -0.04 38.27
C MET A 95 -11.65 0.60 36.90
N GLY A 96 -12.31 1.73 36.60
CA GLY A 96 -12.10 2.47 35.36
C GLY A 96 -10.69 3.04 35.23
N SER A 97 -10.12 3.55 36.32
CA SER A 97 -8.72 4.01 36.34
C SER A 97 -7.73 2.87 36.13
N ALA A 98 -7.96 1.70 36.73
CA ALA A 98 -7.12 0.52 36.51
C ALA A 98 -7.20 0.04 35.05
N GLU A 99 -8.40 0.00 34.47
CA GLU A 99 -8.57 -0.38 33.07
C GLU A 99 -7.94 0.63 32.11
N ASN A 100 -8.05 1.94 32.39
CA ASN A 100 -7.38 2.97 31.59
C ASN A 100 -5.86 2.81 31.61
N GLN A 101 -5.27 2.51 32.77
CA GLN A 101 -3.82 2.22 32.87
C GLN A 101 -3.44 0.98 32.06
N ARG A 102 -4.27 -0.07 32.09
CA ARG A 102 -4.06 -1.28 31.29
C ARG A 102 -4.08 -0.97 29.79
N LEU A 103 -5.07 -0.20 29.33
CA LEU A 103 -5.20 0.18 27.92
C LEU A 103 -4.06 1.07 27.44
N ILE A 104 -3.57 1.98 28.28
CA ILE A 104 -2.40 2.81 27.94
C ILE A 104 -1.17 1.92 27.71
N ALA A 105 -0.90 0.97 28.62
CA ALA A 105 0.23 0.05 28.46
C ALA A 105 0.09 -0.85 27.21
N GLU A 106 -1.14 -1.26 26.89
CA GLU A 106 -1.43 -2.03 25.67
C GLU A 106 -1.16 -1.18 24.40
N ILE A 107 -1.58 0.08 24.40
CA ILE A 107 -1.30 1.02 23.30
C ILE A 107 0.21 1.20 23.12
N GLU A 108 0.95 1.49 24.18
CA GLU A 108 2.40 1.66 24.13
C GLU A 108 3.09 0.41 23.53
N THR A 109 2.66 -0.79 23.97
CA THR A 109 3.18 -2.06 23.43
C THR A 109 2.91 -2.21 21.93
N VAL A 110 1.70 -1.85 21.48
CA VAL A 110 1.31 -1.92 20.06
C VAL A 110 2.07 -0.88 19.24
N GLU A 111 2.31 0.31 19.77
CA GLU A 111 3.09 1.36 19.10
C GLU A 111 4.54 0.95 18.93
N ASP A 112 5.17 0.38 19.97
CA ASP A 112 6.52 -0.16 19.89
C ASP A 112 6.62 -1.27 18.83
N ALA A 113 5.62 -2.17 18.79
CA ALA A 113 5.56 -3.24 17.79
C ALA A 113 5.36 -2.70 16.36
N ARG A 114 4.52 -1.67 16.19
CA ARG A 114 4.31 -0.97 14.91
C ARG A 114 5.62 -0.36 14.42
N ASP A 115 6.34 0.33 15.29
CA ASP A 115 7.57 1.04 14.92
C ASP A 115 8.68 0.05 14.56
N ALA A 116 8.78 -1.07 15.28
CA ALA A 116 9.66 -2.17 14.91
C ALA A 116 9.33 -2.75 13.53
N ALA A 117 8.04 -3.01 13.25
CA ALA A 117 7.60 -3.52 11.96
C ALA A 117 7.89 -2.54 10.80
N LEU A 118 7.74 -1.24 11.02
CA LEU A 118 8.09 -0.22 10.03
C LEU A 118 9.60 -0.21 9.73
N ALA A 119 10.45 -0.36 10.74
CA ALA A 119 11.89 -0.45 10.57
C ALA A 119 12.31 -1.72 9.79
N GLU A 120 11.66 -2.86 10.05
CA GLU A 120 11.87 -4.10 9.30
C GLU A 120 11.47 -3.95 7.82
N VAL A 121 10.32 -3.34 7.54
CA VAL A 121 9.86 -3.08 6.17
C VAL A 121 10.84 -2.19 5.40
N GLU A 122 11.37 -1.15 6.04
CA GLU A 122 12.33 -0.26 5.39
C GLU A 122 13.65 -0.98 5.08
N THR A 123 14.12 -1.81 6.01
CA THR A 123 15.31 -2.67 5.80
C THR A 123 15.09 -3.63 4.62
N ALA A 124 13.92 -4.27 4.56
CA ALA A 124 13.58 -5.18 3.48
C ALA A 124 13.48 -4.47 2.11
N ARG A 125 12.97 -3.25 2.08
CA ARG A 125 12.93 -2.42 0.86
C ARG A 125 14.33 -2.07 0.37
N GLY A 126 15.24 -1.71 1.27
CA GLY A 126 16.65 -1.50 0.94
C GLY A 126 17.29 -2.73 0.29
N ALA A 127 17.16 -3.90 0.93
CA ALA A 127 17.68 -5.16 0.40
C ALA A 127 17.07 -5.55 -0.96
N HIS A 128 15.76 -5.28 -1.16
CA HIS A 128 15.11 -5.50 -2.44
C HIS A 128 15.69 -4.57 -3.53
N ALA A 129 15.93 -3.30 -3.22
CA ALA A 129 16.52 -2.36 -4.18
C ALA A 129 17.91 -2.82 -4.63
N GLU A 130 18.75 -3.27 -3.70
CA GLU A 130 20.06 -3.86 -4.00
C GLU A 130 19.95 -5.09 -4.90
N THR A 131 18.96 -5.96 -4.63
CA THR A 131 18.70 -7.17 -5.44
C THR A 131 18.30 -6.81 -6.88
N LEU A 132 17.49 -5.76 -7.07
CA LEU A 132 17.13 -5.28 -8.40
C LEU A 132 18.35 -4.76 -9.16
N THR A 133 19.22 -3.98 -8.51
CA THR A 133 20.47 -3.52 -9.12
C THR A 133 21.37 -4.70 -9.51
N ALA A 134 21.49 -5.72 -8.66
CA ALA A 134 22.25 -6.93 -8.98
C ALA A 134 21.66 -7.70 -10.18
N LEU A 135 20.32 -7.75 -10.29
CA LEU A 135 19.63 -8.39 -11.41
C LEU A 135 19.87 -7.65 -12.74
N ASP A 136 19.84 -6.32 -12.73
CA ASP A 136 20.14 -5.50 -13.91
C ASP A 136 21.58 -5.71 -14.38
N HIS A 137 22.54 -5.77 -13.45
CA HIS A 137 23.93 -6.11 -13.76
C HIS A 137 24.07 -7.52 -14.36
N ALA A 138 23.40 -8.51 -13.78
CA ALA A 138 23.43 -9.88 -14.29
C ALA A 138 22.82 -9.98 -15.70
N THR A 139 21.74 -9.25 -15.96
CA THR A 139 21.08 -9.19 -17.28
C THR A 139 21.99 -8.55 -18.32
N THR A 140 22.68 -7.47 -17.95
CA THR A 140 23.69 -6.82 -18.80
C THR A 140 24.83 -7.79 -19.12
N ALA A 141 25.39 -8.46 -18.11
CA ALA A 141 26.46 -9.43 -18.29
C ALA A 141 26.06 -10.62 -19.18
N LEU A 142 24.83 -11.11 -19.06
CA LEU A 142 24.31 -12.17 -19.93
C LEU A 142 24.21 -11.72 -21.38
N THR A 143 23.74 -10.49 -21.61
CA THR A 143 23.66 -9.90 -22.95
C THR A 143 25.05 -9.78 -23.57
N ASP A 144 26.03 -9.30 -22.80
CA ASP A 144 27.42 -9.20 -23.25
C ASP A 144 28.03 -10.58 -23.57
N LEU A 145 27.78 -11.58 -22.72
CA LEU A 145 28.23 -12.96 -22.96
C LEU A 145 27.61 -13.56 -24.23
N GLN A 146 26.32 -13.29 -24.50
CA GLN A 146 25.67 -13.72 -25.73
C GLN A 146 26.30 -13.07 -26.97
N ALA A 147 26.63 -11.78 -26.90
CA ALA A 147 27.31 -11.08 -27.97
C ALA A 147 28.73 -11.64 -28.21
N GLN A 148 29.48 -11.89 -27.12
CA GLN A 148 30.81 -12.50 -27.19
C GLN A 148 30.76 -13.92 -27.78
N LEU A 149 29.79 -14.73 -27.39
CA LEU A 149 29.59 -16.08 -27.94
C LEU A 149 29.30 -16.03 -29.43
N THR A 150 28.39 -15.15 -29.86
CA THR A 150 28.05 -14.96 -31.28
C THR A 150 29.28 -14.55 -32.09
N LYS A 151 30.08 -13.62 -31.57
CA LYS A 151 31.33 -13.20 -32.19
C LYS A 151 32.34 -14.35 -32.29
N ALA A 152 32.55 -15.10 -31.21
CA ALA A 152 33.49 -16.22 -31.20
C ALA A 152 33.08 -17.32 -32.19
N GLN A 153 31.78 -17.57 -32.37
CA GLN A 153 31.26 -18.50 -33.36
C GLN A 153 31.54 -18.03 -34.80
N ALA A 154 31.35 -16.74 -35.08
CA ALA A 154 31.68 -16.15 -36.38
C ALA A 154 33.18 -16.20 -36.68
N ASP A 155 34.01 -15.76 -35.72
CA ASP A 155 35.47 -15.77 -35.85
C ASP A 155 36.01 -17.20 -36.04
N GLY A 156 35.46 -18.18 -35.30
CA GLY A 156 35.82 -19.58 -35.43
C GLY A 156 35.41 -20.20 -36.77
N GLY A 157 34.24 -19.83 -37.31
CA GLY A 157 33.79 -20.25 -38.65
C GLY A 157 34.73 -19.76 -39.75
N PHE A 158 35.11 -18.48 -39.71
CA PHE A 158 36.07 -17.90 -40.66
C PHE A 158 37.43 -18.60 -40.62
N ALA A 159 37.95 -18.91 -39.42
CA ALA A 159 39.20 -19.63 -39.27
C ALA A 159 39.17 -21.06 -39.84
N VAL A 160 38.01 -21.73 -39.79
CA VAL A 160 37.83 -23.06 -40.40
C VAL A 160 37.83 -22.95 -41.93
N GLU A 161 37.15 -21.95 -42.50
CA GLU A 161 37.12 -21.71 -43.94
C GLU A 161 38.52 -21.40 -44.51
N GLU A 162 39.29 -20.51 -43.87
CA GLU A 162 40.67 -20.22 -44.28
C GLU A 162 41.58 -21.46 -44.24
N ARG A 163 41.44 -22.28 -43.20
CA ARG A 163 42.21 -23.53 -43.08
C ARG A 163 41.87 -24.50 -44.21
N ASP A 164 40.59 -24.64 -44.54
CA ASP A 164 40.14 -25.56 -45.57
C ASP A 164 40.59 -25.10 -46.97
N ALA A 165 40.57 -23.78 -47.23
CA ALA A 165 41.16 -23.19 -48.43
C ALA A 165 42.67 -23.45 -48.51
N ALA A 166 43.41 -23.18 -47.43
CA ALA A 166 44.85 -23.45 -47.39
C ALA A 166 45.18 -24.95 -47.60
N ASN A 167 44.34 -25.85 -47.09
CA ASN A 167 44.50 -27.29 -47.32
C ASN A 167 44.25 -27.67 -48.79
N ALA A 168 43.26 -27.05 -49.46
CA ALA A 168 43.01 -27.27 -50.88
C ALA A 168 44.16 -26.75 -51.76
N ASP A 169 44.70 -25.58 -51.42
CA ASP A 169 45.89 -25.02 -52.08
C ASP A 169 47.12 -25.92 -51.90
N LEU A 170 47.34 -26.45 -50.69
CA LEU A 170 48.42 -27.40 -50.41
C LEU A 170 48.29 -28.67 -51.24
N GLU A 171 47.08 -29.18 -51.43
CA GLU A 171 46.85 -30.40 -52.23
C GLU A 171 47.07 -30.15 -53.73
N THR A 172 46.69 -28.96 -54.21
CA THR A 172 46.98 -28.50 -55.57
C THR A 172 48.49 -28.42 -55.80
N LEU A 173 49.22 -27.74 -54.90
CA LEU A 173 50.68 -27.62 -54.97
C LEU A 173 51.39 -28.98 -54.92
N ARG A 174 50.88 -29.94 -54.13
CA ARG A 174 51.42 -31.32 -54.10
C ARG A 174 51.26 -32.02 -55.45
N THR A 175 50.10 -31.86 -56.08
CA THR A 175 49.81 -32.45 -57.39
C THR A 175 50.70 -31.84 -58.48
N GLU A 176 50.82 -30.51 -58.51
CA GLU A 176 51.71 -29.80 -59.43
C GLU A 176 53.17 -30.21 -59.25
N LEU A 177 53.64 -30.32 -58.01
CA LEU A 177 55.00 -30.75 -57.72
C LEU A 177 55.26 -32.21 -58.14
N ALA A 178 54.27 -33.10 -58.00
CA ALA A 178 54.36 -34.46 -58.52
C ALA A 178 54.45 -34.48 -60.05
N GLN A 179 53.66 -33.65 -60.74
CA GLN A 179 53.70 -33.50 -62.19
C GLN A 179 55.05 -32.97 -62.67
N VAL A 180 55.57 -31.90 -62.06
CA VAL A 180 56.89 -31.32 -62.40
C VAL A 180 58.00 -32.34 -62.20
N ARG A 181 57.94 -33.17 -61.16
CA ARG A 181 58.89 -34.27 -60.97
C ARG A 181 58.81 -35.30 -62.09
N ALA A 182 57.60 -35.72 -62.48
CA ALA A 182 57.41 -36.65 -63.59
C ALA A 182 57.91 -36.07 -64.92
N ASP A 183 57.65 -34.80 -65.18
CA ASP A 183 58.12 -34.10 -66.39
C ASP A 183 59.65 -33.95 -66.39
N LEU A 184 60.26 -33.66 -65.24
CA LEU A 184 61.71 -33.60 -65.08
C LEU A 184 62.35 -34.98 -65.31
N ASP A 185 61.79 -36.04 -64.75
CA ASP A 185 62.25 -37.42 -64.96
C ASP A 185 62.14 -37.79 -66.44
N ALA A 186 61.04 -37.43 -67.12
CA ALA A 186 60.86 -37.66 -68.54
C ALA A 186 61.87 -36.86 -69.40
N ALA A 187 62.14 -35.61 -69.04
CA ALA A 187 63.09 -34.75 -69.76
C ALA A 187 64.56 -35.16 -69.57
N THR A 188 64.88 -35.76 -68.42
CA THR A 188 66.24 -36.22 -68.08
C THR A 188 66.47 -37.71 -68.39
N ALA A 189 65.43 -38.44 -68.79
CA ALA A 189 65.55 -39.82 -69.23
C ALA A 189 66.50 -39.93 -70.45
N PRO A 190 67.40 -40.93 -70.47
CA PRO A 190 68.37 -41.09 -71.55
C PRO A 190 67.65 -41.36 -72.88
N LYS A 191 68.02 -40.60 -73.92
CA LYS A 191 67.50 -40.80 -75.29
C LYS A 191 67.73 -42.25 -75.71
N ALA A 192 66.65 -43.00 -75.96
CA ALA A 192 66.73 -44.38 -76.40
C ALA A 192 67.56 -44.46 -77.68
N SER A 193 68.73 -45.10 -77.61
CA SER A 193 69.54 -45.42 -78.79
C SER A 193 68.75 -46.41 -79.65
N GLY A 194 68.38 -45.99 -80.86
CA GLY A 194 67.59 -46.79 -81.77
C GLY A 194 68.22 -48.16 -82.10
N LYS A 195 67.37 -49.13 -82.38
CA LYS A 195 67.71 -50.22 -83.28
C LYS A 195 66.84 -50.12 -84.52
N ALA A 196 67.48 -49.68 -85.60
CA ALA A 196 66.99 -49.79 -86.96
C ALA A 196 66.88 -51.26 -87.36
N LYS A 197 65.82 -51.61 -88.09
CA LYS A 197 65.78 -52.74 -89.01
C LYS A 197 64.95 -52.36 -90.22
#